data_AF-A0A7Y3PCR5-F1
#
_entry.id   AF-A0A7Y3PCR5-F1
#
_cell.length_a   1.000
_cell.length_b   1.000
_cell.length_c   1.000
_cell.angle_alpha   90.00
_cell.angle_beta   90.00
_cell.angle_gamma   90.00
#
_symmetry.space_group_name_H-M   'P 1'
#
loop_
_entity.id
_entity.type
_entity.pdbx_description
1 polymer ?
#
loop_
_entity_poly.entity_id
_entity_poly.type
_entity_poly.pdbx_seq_one_letter_code
_entity_poly.pdbx_strand_id
1 'polypeptide(L)'
;MHRVLPVTTRLRRLVAVLTIVGTTGVVGVGPLTWAATPASATATCTATGFYRATINLTAAVIDPTSTVTGTVDAAGCNIGVYFSPGTTGAVDNALVENSNYFGIVNNGASVSVTNSTVTNIGETPLNGDQHGVGIYFAFEGNSTGTISSNVVSNYQKGGIVVNGVGSAAIISGNQVIGQGAVNYIAQNGIQVGFGATASITGNTVTGNAYSGTNNASSCGILVFGGWGYPYVTDVSVVHNTLTNNDVGIGFYNADASGNIPTTPTHNKAVNNVITDSLTTNVSGNGYPYGYQAGIEDMGNRDFMVNNTISGAGYDPANAPSGTFFGTIDTSIGSANPLVVANK
;
A
#
# COMPACT_ATOMS: atom_id res chain seq x y z
N MET A 1 -2.05 19.93 41.11
CA MET A 1 -2.68 20.97 41.97
C MET A 1 -2.51 22.33 41.32
N HIS A 2 -3.48 22.80 40.55
CA HIS A 2 -4.02 24.17 40.60
C HIS A 2 -5.32 24.18 39.77
N ARG A 3 -6.39 24.60 40.44
CA ARG A 3 -7.82 24.70 40.07
C ARG A 3 -8.03 26.22 39.87
N VAL A 4 -8.79 26.82 38.95
CA VAL A 4 -10.22 26.76 38.54
C VAL A 4 -10.32 27.73 37.31
N LEU A 5 -10.73 27.36 36.09
CA LEU A 5 -12.08 27.43 35.42
C LEU A 5 -12.85 28.79 35.52
N PRO A 6 -13.87 29.08 34.68
CA PRO A 6 -13.96 29.14 33.20
C PRO A 6 -14.78 30.37 32.68
N VAL A 7 -14.76 30.71 31.38
CA VAL A 7 -15.87 31.47 30.75
C VAL A 7 -16.16 30.96 29.33
N THR A 8 -17.46 30.89 29.09
CA THR A 8 -18.28 30.26 28.06
C THR A 8 -18.29 30.90 26.66
N THR A 9 -18.38 30.03 25.65
CA THR A 9 -19.14 30.12 24.38
C THR A 9 -19.64 31.48 23.87
N ARG A 10 -19.34 31.78 22.60
CA ARG A 10 -20.37 32.04 21.56
C ARG A 10 -19.82 31.95 20.13
N LEU A 11 -20.58 31.21 19.34
CA LEU A 11 -20.49 30.95 17.90
C LEU A 11 -21.17 32.12 17.13
N ARG A 12 -20.61 32.57 15.99
CA ARG A 12 -21.27 32.73 14.66
C ARG A 12 -20.70 33.86 13.77
N ARG A 13 -20.14 33.41 12.64
CA ARG A 13 -20.33 33.79 11.21
C ARG A 13 -20.03 35.22 10.69
N LEU A 14 -19.13 35.19 9.68
CA LEU A 14 -19.10 35.88 8.37
C LEU A 14 -19.36 37.39 8.29
N VAL A 15 -18.37 38.12 7.73
CA VAL A 15 -18.60 39.08 6.64
C VAL A 15 -17.42 39.01 5.65
N ALA A 16 -17.68 38.57 4.42
CA ALA A 16 -16.81 38.81 3.27
C ALA A 16 -17.24 40.14 2.65
N VAL A 17 -16.29 41.08 2.50
CA VAL A 17 -16.50 42.34 1.77
C VAL A 17 -15.92 42.18 0.38
N LEU A 18 -16.81 42.15 -0.62
CA LEU A 18 -16.49 42.20 -2.05
C LEU A 18 -16.82 43.60 -2.57
N THR A 19 -15.81 44.36 -2.98
CA THR A 19 -15.97 45.61 -3.74
C THR A 19 -16.13 45.29 -5.23
N ILE A 20 -17.28 45.67 -5.79
CA ILE A 20 -17.60 45.61 -7.22
C ILE A 20 -17.31 46.98 -7.85
N VAL A 21 -16.50 47.02 -8.90
CA VAL A 21 -16.46 48.12 -9.88
C VAL A 21 -17.17 47.63 -11.14
N GLY A 22 -18.17 48.38 -11.57
CA GLY A 22 -19.06 48.01 -12.67
C GLY A 22 -18.53 48.38 -14.05
N THR A 23 -18.94 47.60 -15.04
CA THR A 23 -19.24 48.05 -16.40
C THR A 23 -20.43 47.26 -16.92
N THR A 24 -21.39 47.98 -17.49
CA THR A 24 -22.69 47.53 -17.97
C THR A 24 -22.59 46.65 -19.22
N GLY A 25 -23.00 45.39 -19.09
CA GLY A 25 -23.36 44.51 -20.20
C GLY A 25 -24.54 43.65 -19.76
N VAL A 26 -25.73 43.88 -20.33
CA VAL A 26 -26.93 43.10 -20.01
C VAL A 26 -26.84 41.77 -20.75
N VAL A 27 -26.40 40.73 -20.05
CA VAL A 27 -26.55 39.33 -20.46
C VAL A 27 -27.66 38.73 -19.61
N GLY A 28 -28.69 38.18 -20.24
CA GLY A 28 -29.81 37.55 -19.56
C GLY A 28 -29.33 36.41 -18.66
N VAL A 29 -29.43 36.61 -17.35
CA VAL A 29 -29.27 35.55 -16.35
C VAL A 29 -30.52 34.67 -16.38
N GLY A 30 -30.47 33.61 -17.18
CA GLY A 30 -31.34 32.47 -16.99
C GLY A 30 -31.06 31.84 -15.61
N PRO A 31 -32.06 31.23 -14.95
CA PRO A 31 -31.85 30.58 -13.66
C PRO A 31 -30.80 29.49 -13.82
N LEU A 32 -29.65 29.66 -13.16
CA LEU A 32 -28.67 28.61 -12.97
C LEU A 32 -29.31 27.56 -12.06
N THR A 33 -29.93 26.56 -12.66
CA THR A 33 -30.32 25.34 -11.97
C THR A 33 -29.03 24.62 -11.59
N TRP A 34 -28.68 24.61 -10.30
CA TRP A 34 -27.75 23.61 -9.77
C TRP A 34 -28.39 22.26 -10.07
N ALA A 35 -27.88 21.55 -11.08
CA ALA A 35 -28.18 20.14 -11.23
C ALA A 35 -27.66 19.46 -9.96
N ALA A 36 -28.58 18.98 -9.13
CA ALA A 36 -28.23 18.09 -8.04
C ALA A 36 -27.46 16.92 -8.67
N THR A 37 -26.23 16.72 -8.23
CA THR A 37 -25.49 15.50 -8.54
C THR A 37 -26.40 14.32 -8.17
N PRO A 38 -26.67 13.37 -9.07
CA PRO A 38 -27.49 12.22 -8.73
C PRO A 38 -26.85 11.56 -7.50
N ALA A 39 -27.64 11.37 -6.45
CA ALA A 39 -27.20 10.58 -5.31
C ALA A 39 -26.86 9.18 -5.83
N SER A 40 -25.61 8.75 -5.70
CA SER A 40 -25.22 7.36 -5.98
C SER A 40 -26.17 6.45 -5.23
N ALA A 41 -26.76 5.49 -5.95
CA ALA A 41 -27.49 4.42 -5.31
C ALA A 41 -26.52 3.74 -4.32
N THR A 42 -26.89 3.68 -3.05
CA THR A 42 -26.08 3.03 -2.02
C THR A 42 -25.81 1.59 -2.44
N ALA A 43 -24.55 1.17 -2.42
CA ALA A 43 -24.18 -0.18 -2.80
C ALA A 43 -24.97 -1.22 -1.98
N THR A 44 -25.49 -2.24 -2.65
CA THR A 44 -26.10 -3.38 -1.97
C THR A 44 -25.00 -4.31 -1.48
N CYS A 45 -24.56 -4.12 -0.24
CA CYS A 45 -23.49 -4.92 0.35
C CYS A 45 -23.96 -6.35 0.63
N THR A 46 -23.39 -7.31 -0.09
CA THR A 46 -23.76 -8.72 -0.01
C THR A 46 -22.66 -9.52 0.71
N ALA A 47 -23.04 -10.45 1.60
CA ALA A 47 -22.06 -11.26 2.31
C ALA A 47 -21.28 -12.17 1.35
N THR A 48 -19.95 -12.21 1.50
CA THR A 48 -19.06 -12.94 0.57
C THR A 48 -18.73 -14.36 1.02
N GLY A 49 -18.89 -14.66 2.31
CA GLY A 49 -18.35 -15.86 2.93
C GLY A 49 -16.84 -15.77 3.24
N PHE A 50 -16.20 -14.65 2.93
CA PHE A 50 -14.79 -14.38 3.24
C PHE A 50 -14.67 -13.71 4.61
N TYR A 51 -13.99 -14.38 5.54
CA TYR A 51 -13.91 -13.93 6.93
C TYR A 51 -12.58 -13.22 7.26
N ARG A 52 -12.70 -12.12 8.01
CA ARG A 52 -11.58 -11.44 8.69
C ARG A 52 -11.98 -11.09 10.11
N ALA A 53 -11.14 -11.42 11.08
CA ALA A 53 -11.40 -11.18 12.51
C ALA A 53 -12.82 -11.61 12.94
N THR A 54 -13.28 -12.79 12.50
CA THR A 54 -14.63 -13.35 12.74
C THR A 54 -15.81 -12.64 12.06
N ILE A 55 -15.56 -11.62 11.24
CA ILE A 55 -16.58 -10.91 10.47
C ILE A 55 -16.69 -11.52 9.08
N ASN A 56 -17.91 -11.87 8.66
CA ASN A 56 -18.20 -12.20 7.26
C ASN A 56 -18.23 -10.92 6.45
N LEU A 57 -17.20 -10.67 5.65
CA LEU A 57 -17.09 -9.43 4.91
C LEU A 57 -18.14 -9.34 3.80
N THR A 58 -18.67 -8.14 3.60
CA THR A 58 -19.62 -7.84 2.53
C THR A 58 -18.93 -7.19 1.33
N ALA A 59 -19.43 -7.40 0.12
CA ALA A 59 -18.93 -6.76 -1.10
C ALA A 59 -20.02 -6.04 -1.88
N ALA A 60 -19.64 -5.00 -2.62
CA ALA A 60 -20.52 -4.31 -3.57
C ALA A 60 -20.74 -5.13 -4.85
N VAL A 61 -19.71 -5.83 -5.32
CA VAL A 61 -19.76 -6.73 -6.48
C VAL A 61 -19.15 -8.08 -6.11
N ILE A 62 -19.85 -9.18 -6.43
CA ILE A 62 -19.43 -10.56 -6.17
C ILE A 62 -19.48 -11.36 -7.47
N ASP A 63 -18.41 -12.09 -7.77
CA ASP A 63 -18.30 -13.05 -8.87
C ASP A 63 -18.94 -12.57 -10.18
N PRO A 64 -18.53 -11.38 -10.68
CA PRO A 64 -19.12 -10.81 -11.88
C PRO A 64 -18.87 -11.73 -13.07
N THR A 65 -19.91 -12.00 -13.86
CA THR A 65 -19.84 -12.88 -15.03
C THR A 65 -19.21 -12.23 -16.26
N SER A 66 -18.89 -10.94 -16.16
CA SER A 66 -18.24 -10.15 -17.20
C SER A 66 -17.21 -9.22 -16.55
N THR A 67 -16.29 -8.67 -17.35
CA THR A 67 -15.29 -7.72 -16.87
C THR A 67 -15.95 -6.54 -16.16
N VAL A 68 -15.52 -6.25 -14.94
CA VAL A 68 -15.95 -5.06 -14.21
C VAL A 68 -15.31 -3.84 -14.86
N THR A 69 -16.13 -2.88 -15.28
CA THR A 69 -15.73 -1.61 -15.88
C THR A 69 -16.52 -0.47 -15.23
N GLY A 70 -16.07 0.78 -15.38
CA GLY A 70 -16.77 1.94 -14.81
C GLY A 70 -16.64 2.03 -13.28
N THR A 71 -17.53 2.79 -12.64
CA THR A 71 -17.43 3.06 -11.19
C THR A 71 -18.12 1.98 -10.34
N VAL A 72 -17.38 1.47 -9.35
CA VAL A 72 -17.85 0.67 -8.22
C VAL A 72 -17.62 1.49 -6.94
N ASP A 73 -18.64 2.25 -6.56
CA ASP A 73 -18.67 2.94 -5.26
C ASP A 73 -19.13 1.94 -4.19
N ALA A 74 -18.21 1.55 -3.32
CA ALA A 74 -18.42 0.53 -2.30
C ALA A 74 -18.68 1.12 -0.91
N ALA A 75 -19.14 2.38 -0.85
CA ALA A 75 -19.51 3.03 0.40
C ALA A 75 -20.50 2.17 1.22
N GLY A 76 -20.10 1.84 2.44
CA GLY A 76 -20.86 0.99 3.36
C GLY A 76 -20.58 -0.52 3.25
N CYS A 77 -19.82 -0.96 2.24
CA CYS A 77 -19.39 -2.34 2.08
C CYS A 77 -17.95 -2.54 2.58
N ASN A 78 -17.61 -3.78 2.92
CA ASN A 78 -16.22 -4.10 3.30
C ASN A 78 -15.30 -4.23 2.09
N ILE A 79 -15.85 -4.70 0.97
CA ILE A 79 -15.11 -5.03 -0.25
C ILE A 79 -15.76 -4.32 -1.44
N GLY A 80 -14.96 -3.78 -2.37
CA GLY A 80 -15.48 -3.29 -3.64
C GLY A 80 -15.88 -4.43 -4.57
N VAL A 81 -14.89 -5.20 -5.04
CA VAL A 81 -15.08 -6.35 -5.92
C VAL A 81 -14.49 -7.60 -5.29
N TYR A 82 -15.28 -8.68 -5.22
CA TYR A 82 -14.85 -9.96 -4.65
C TYR A 82 -14.96 -11.09 -5.68
N PHE A 83 -13.90 -11.89 -5.80
CA PHE A 83 -13.84 -13.11 -6.58
C PHE A 83 -13.62 -14.33 -5.67
N SER A 84 -14.55 -15.27 -5.72
CA SER A 84 -14.57 -16.51 -4.95
C SER A 84 -13.58 -17.55 -5.47
N PRO A 85 -13.18 -18.54 -4.64
CA PRO A 85 -12.27 -19.61 -5.07
C PRO A 85 -12.72 -20.33 -6.34
N GLY A 86 -11.77 -20.62 -7.23
CA GLY A 86 -12.00 -21.38 -8.47
C GLY A 86 -12.65 -20.58 -9.60
N THR A 87 -12.92 -19.29 -9.41
CA THR A 87 -13.47 -18.43 -10.46
C THR A 87 -12.37 -17.85 -11.36
N THR A 88 -12.80 -17.23 -12.46
CA THR A 88 -11.94 -16.39 -13.30
C THR A 88 -12.66 -15.05 -13.49
N GLY A 89 -11.90 -13.96 -13.50
CA GLY A 89 -12.50 -12.64 -13.60
C GLY A 89 -11.54 -11.57 -14.07
N ALA A 90 -12.09 -10.40 -14.36
CA ALA A 90 -11.32 -9.24 -14.72
C ALA A 90 -11.97 -7.95 -14.20
N VAL A 91 -11.12 -6.99 -13.85
CA VAL A 91 -11.47 -5.61 -13.58
C VAL A 91 -10.62 -4.77 -14.52
N ASP A 92 -11.25 -4.05 -15.44
CA ASP A 92 -10.54 -3.25 -16.45
C ASP A 92 -11.19 -1.88 -16.62
N ASN A 93 -10.38 -0.82 -16.68
CA ASN A 93 -10.88 0.54 -16.85
C ASN A 93 -12.01 0.88 -15.85
N ALA A 94 -11.80 0.50 -14.58
CA ALA A 94 -12.75 0.71 -13.50
C ALA A 94 -12.24 1.73 -12.47
N LEU A 95 -13.16 2.37 -11.76
CA LEU A 95 -12.90 3.10 -10.52
C LEU A 95 -13.54 2.31 -9.38
N VAL A 96 -12.74 1.78 -8.46
CA VAL A 96 -13.22 1.05 -7.27
C VAL A 96 -12.85 1.86 -6.03
N GLU A 97 -13.84 2.26 -5.23
CA GLU A 97 -13.61 3.19 -4.13
C GLU A 97 -14.50 3.00 -2.90
N ASN A 98 -14.09 3.60 -1.77
CA ASN A 98 -14.88 3.80 -0.55
C ASN A 98 -15.26 2.54 0.25
N SER A 99 -14.55 1.41 0.07
CA SER A 99 -14.70 0.23 0.93
C SER A 99 -13.78 0.30 2.15
N ASN A 100 -14.19 -0.27 3.28
CA ASN A 100 -13.42 -0.14 4.52
C ASN A 100 -12.39 -1.26 4.80
N TYR A 101 -12.46 -2.41 4.11
CA TYR A 101 -11.44 -3.47 4.22
C TYR A 101 -10.59 -3.61 2.97
N PHE A 102 -11.21 -3.82 1.81
CA PHE A 102 -10.49 -4.16 0.58
C PHE A 102 -11.11 -3.51 -0.65
N GLY A 103 -10.31 -3.01 -1.59
CA GLY A 103 -10.84 -2.54 -2.88
C GLY A 103 -11.28 -3.73 -3.74
N ILE A 104 -10.31 -4.56 -4.12
CA ILE A 104 -10.53 -5.76 -4.92
C ILE A 104 -9.91 -6.96 -4.20
N VAL A 105 -10.68 -8.04 -4.06
CA VAL A 105 -10.22 -9.30 -3.46
C VAL A 105 -10.27 -10.42 -4.48
N ASN A 106 -9.13 -11.04 -4.72
CA ASN A 106 -9.02 -12.35 -5.34
C ASN A 106 -8.83 -13.37 -4.22
N ASN A 107 -9.84 -14.20 -3.94
CA ASN A 107 -9.78 -15.25 -2.93
C ASN A 107 -9.67 -16.63 -3.56
N GLY A 108 -8.55 -16.90 -4.26
CA GLY A 108 -8.30 -18.19 -4.90
C GLY A 108 -8.88 -18.36 -6.29
N ALA A 109 -9.02 -17.26 -7.00
CA ALA A 109 -9.41 -17.17 -8.40
C ALA A 109 -8.20 -16.83 -9.30
N SER A 110 -8.44 -16.84 -10.61
CA SER A 110 -7.54 -16.25 -11.61
C SER A 110 -8.09 -14.89 -12.06
N VAL A 111 -7.47 -13.80 -11.63
CA VAL A 111 -8.03 -12.44 -11.80
C VAL A 111 -7.02 -11.49 -12.43
N SER A 112 -7.44 -10.81 -13.49
CA SER A 112 -6.70 -9.68 -14.07
C SER A 112 -7.28 -8.36 -13.61
N VAL A 113 -6.48 -7.51 -12.97
CA VAL A 113 -6.86 -6.14 -12.60
C VAL A 113 -6.00 -5.18 -13.43
N THR A 114 -6.61 -4.49 -14.38
CA THR A 114 -5.89 -3.67 -15.36
C THR A 114 -6.48 -2.28 -15.51
N ASN A 115 -5.63 -1.30 -15.82
CA ASN A 115 -6.05 0.06 -16.24
C ASN A 115 -7.06 0.73 -15.29
N SER A 116 -7.07 0.37 -14.00
CA SER A 116 -8.11 0.76 -13.06
C SER A 116 -7.57 1.68 -11.98
N THR A 117 -8.45 2.47 -11.38
CA THR A 117 -8.16 3.24 -10.18
C THR A 117 -8.81 2.58 -8.97
N VAL A 118 -8.02 2.30 -7.93
CA VAL A 118 -8.51 1.77 -6.66
C VAL A 118 -8.11 2.76 -5.56
N THR A 119 -9.09 3.40 -4.92
CA THR A 119 -8.80 4.52 -4.01
C THR A 119 -9.77 4.61 -2.83
N ASN A 120 -9.37 5.35 -1.79
CA ASN A 120 -10.13 5.54 -0.55
C ASN A 120 -10.52 4.20 0.10
N ILE A 121 -9.52 3.36 0.36
CA ILE A 121 -9.72 2.01 0.87
C ILE A 121 -9.25 1.93 2.33
N GLY A 122 -10.21 1.81 3.24
CA GLY A 122 -9.94 1.79 4.68
C GLY A 122 -11.05 2.46 5.49
N GLU A 123 -10.85 2.50 6.81
CA GLU A 123 -11.79 3.15 7.71
C GLU A 123 -11.85 4.67 7.44
N THR A 124 -12.97 5.30 7.77
CA THR A 124 -13.15 6.75 7.63
C THR A 124 -13.46 7.36 8.99
N PRO A 125 -12.53 8.12 9.60
CA PRO A 125 -11.17 8.41 9.14
C PRO A 125 -10.22 7.20 9.25
N LEU A 126 -9.13 7.22 8.46
CA LEU A 126 -8.10 6.17 8.47
C LEU A 126 -7.41 6.11 9.84
N ASN A 127 -7.09 4.88 10.27
CA ASN A 127 -6.58 4.62 11.61
C ASN A 127 -5.54 3.46 11.64
N GLY A 128 -5.19 2.99 12.83
CA GLY A 128 -4.16 1.95 13.06
C GLY A 128 -4.64 0.50 12.94
N ASP A 129 -5.91 0.23 12.64
CA ASP A 129 -6.55 -1.10 12.75
C ASP A 129 -6.10 -2.13 11.70
N GLN A 130 -5.05 -1.83 10.92
CA GLN A 130 -4.47 -2.73 9.89
C GLN A 130 -5.45 -3.19 8.80
N HIS A 131 -6.60 -2.51 8.63
CA HIS A 131 -7.51 -2.68 7.51
C HIS A 131 -7.02 -1.92 6.27
N GLY A 132 -7.83 -1.94 5.21
CA GLY A 132 -7.65 -1.13 4.01
C GLY A 132 -6.48 -1.60 3.14
N VAL A 133 -6.75 -2.57 2.28
CA VAL A 133 -5.83 -2.97 1.21
C VAL A 133 -6.47 -2.75 -0.15
N GLY A 134 -5.80 -2.02 -1.05
CA GLY A 134 -6.33 -1.71 -2.38
C GLY A 134 -6.67 -2.95 -3.19
N ILE A 135 -5.67 -3.74 -3.55
CA ILE A 135 -5.84 -5.00 -4.28
C ILE A 135 -5.22 -6.13 -3.46
N TYR A 136 -6.03 -7.15 -3.14
CA TYR A 136 -5.62 -8.24 -2.27
C TYR A 136 -5.82 -9.61 -2.92
N PHE A 137 -4.72 -10.32 -3.12
CA PHE A 137 -4.70 -11.72 -3.49
C PHE A 137 -4.51 -12.53 -2.20
N ALA A 138 -5.56 -13.25 -1.81
CA ALA A 138 -5.75 -13.73 -0.46
C ALA A 138 -4.85 -14.91 -0.08
N PHE A 139 -4.46 -14.93 1.19
CA PHE A 139 -3.50 -15.88 1.78
C PHE A 139 -3.84 -17.36 1.52
N GLU A 140 -5.08 -17.78 1.78
CA GLU A 140 -5.47 -19.20 1.68
C GLU A 140 -6.10 -19.53 0.31
N GLY A 141 -5.96 -18.66 -0.68
CA GLY A 141 -6.69 -18.77 -1.94
C GLY A 141 -5.99 -19.62 -3.01
N ASN A 142 -4.65 -19.65 -3.06
CA ASN A 142 -3.92 -19.93 -4.31
C ASN A 142 -4.30 -18.91 -5.41
N SER A 143 -4.33 -17.63 -5.03
CA SER A 143 -4.83 -16.54 -5.87
C SER A 143 -3.82 -16.22 -6.97
N THR A 144 -4.24 -16.26 -8.24
CA THR A 144 -3.34 -16.01 -9.37
C THR A 144 -3.83 -14.89 -10.29
N GLY A 145 -2.92 -14.28 -11.05
CA GLY A 145 -3.29 -13.34 -12.11
C GLY A 145 -2.33 -12.19 -12.36
N THR A 146 -2.84 -11.14 -12.99
CA THR A 146 -2.08 -9.96 -13.39
C THR A 146 -2.66 -8.71 -12.73
N ILE A 147 -1.79 -7.84 -12.23
CA ILE A 147 -2.15 -6.54 -11.67
C ILE A 147 -1.30 -5.51 -12.41
N SER A 148 -1.87 -4.83 -13.41
CA SER A 148 -1.08 -3.93 -14.26
C SER A 148 -1.73 -2.61 -14.65
N SER A 149 -0.91 -1.59 -14.85
CA SER A 149 -1.36 -0.26 -15.29
C SER A 149 -2.44 0.38 -14.40
N ASN A 150 -2.49 0.01 -13.11
CA ASN A 150 -3.46 0.57 -12.17
C ASN A 150 -2.91 1.78 -11.43
N VAL A 151 -3.81 2.61 -10.91
CA VAL A 151 -3.51 3.62 -9.88
C VAL A 151 -4.13 3.16 -8.57
N VAL A 152 -3.32 2.85 -7.57
CA VAL A 152 -3.77 2.45 -6.23
C VAL A 152 -3.33 3.52 -5.23
N SER A 153 -4.27 4.16 -4.56
CA SER A 153 -3.99 5.32 -3.70
C SER A 153 -4.89 5.35 -2.46
N ASN A 154 -4.56 6.19 -1.47
CA ASN A 154 -5.38 6.42 -0.28
C ASN A 154 -5.84 5.11 0.41
N TYR A 155 -4.97 4.10 0.45
CA TYR A 155 -5.20 2.86 1.19
C TYR A 155 -4.73 3.00 2.63
N GLN A 156 -5.35 2.30 3.58
CA GLN A 156 -4.97 2.38 5.00
C GLN A 156 -3.68 1.61 5.31
N LYS A 157 -3.56 0.34 4.89
CA LYS A 157 -2.43 -0.53 5.23
C LYS A 157 -1.59 -0.95 4.03
N GLY A 158 -2.22 -1.41 2.94
CA GLY A 158 -1.53 -2.01 1.80
C GLY A 158 -2.03 -1.49 0.46
N GLY A 159 -1.14 -1.20 -0.48
CA GLY A 159 -1.57 -0.89 -1.85
C GLY A 159 -1.98 -2.16 -2.58
N ILE A 160 -1.00 -2.99 -2.92
CA ILE A 160 -1.16 -4.29 -3.57
C ILE A 160 -0.56 -5.36 -2.66
N VAL A 161 -1.32 -6.40 -2.33
CA VAL A 161 -0.85 -7.48 -1.44
C VAL A 161 -1.14 -8.83 -2.06
N VAL A 162 -0.11 -9.67 -2.17
CA VAL A 162 -0.20 -11.06 -2.65
C VAL A 162 0.37 -11.96 -1.58
N ASN A 163 -0.49 -12.71 -0.90
CA ASN A 163 -0.07 -13.53 0.23
C ASN A 163 -0.36 -15.00 0.01
N GLY A 164 0.45 -15.82 0.67
CA GLY A 164 0.21 -17.22 0.90
C GLY A 164 0.71 -18.15 -0.19
N VAL A 165 0.97 -19.39 0.22
CA VAL A 165 1.48 -20.45 -0.64
C VAL A 165 0.52 -20.67 -1.81
N GLY A 166 1.09 -20.85 -3.00
CA GLY A 166 0.33 -21.08 -4.23
C GLY A 166 -0.26 -19.82 -4.86
N SER A 167 -0.26 -18.68 -4.15
CA SER A 167 -0.61 -17.39 -4.75
C SER A 167 0.55 -16.85 -5.60
N ALA A 168 0.23 -16.32 -6.77
CA ALA A 168 1.21 -15.82 -7.73
C ALA A 168 0.69 -14.62 -8.52
N ALA A 169 1.49 -13.57 -8.70
CA ALA A 169 1.08 -12.42 -9.49
C ALA A 169 2.17 -11.84 -10.40
N ILE A 170 1.74 -11.32 -11.55
CA ILE A 170 2.52 -10.37 -12.35
C ILE A 170 2.04 -8.98 -11.98
N ILE A 171 2.90 -8.17 -11.36
CA ILE A 171 2.60 -6.82 -10.88
C ILE A 171 3.43 -5.82 -11.70
N SER A 172 2.81 -5.14 -12.67
CA SER A 172 3.57 -4.32 -13.61
C SER A 172 2.96 -2.98 -13.99
N GLY A 173 3.79 -1.94 -14.10
CA GLY A 173 3.34 -0.63 -14.59
C GLY A 173 2.30 0.08 -13.71
N ASN A 174 2.17 -0.29 -12.44
CA ASN A 174 1.22 0.35 -11.53
C ASN A 174 1.81 1.61 -10.89
N GLN A 175 0.95 2.55 -10.53
CA GLN A 175 1.25 3.66 -9.61
C GLN A 175 0.63 3.34 -8.24
N VAL A 176 1.45 3.17 -7.21
CA VAL A 176 1.00 2.82 -5.86
C VAL A 176 1.42 3.91 -4.89
N ILE A 177 0.45 4.66 -4.38
CA ILE A 177 0.66 5.94 -3.69
C ILE A 177 0.13 5.85 -2.26
N GLY A 178 1.05 5.80 -1.30
CA GLY A 178 0.77 5.87 0.12
C GLY A 178 0.35 7.27 0.57
N GLN A 179 0.12 7.45 1.87
CA GLN A 179 -0.38 8.71 2.44
C GLN A 179 0.74 9.71 2.76
N GLY A 180 2.00 9.37 2.46
CA GLY A 180 3.18 10.04 3.01
C GLY A 180 3.44 9.58 4.43
N ALA A 181 4.20 10.38 5.18
CA ALA A 181 4.54 10.06 6.57
C ALA A 181 3.30 10.15 7.48
N VAL A 182 2.86 9.01 8.01
CA VAL A 182 1.73 8.90 8.94
C VAL A 182 2.14 8.23 10.25
N ASN A 183 1.50 8.58 11.36
CA ASN A 183 1.92 8.13 12.69
C ASN A 183 1.05 7.01 13.28
N TYR A 184 -0.03 6.61 12.61
CA TYR A 184 -0.99 5.62 13.10
C TYR A 184 -0.80 4.23 12.49
N ILE A 185 -0.16 4.11 11.33
CA ILE A 185 0.03 2.82 10.66
C ILE A 185 1.26 2.80 9.75
N ALA A 186 2.02 1.71 9.78
CA ALA A 186 3.08 1.49 8.79
C ALA A 186 2.47 0.90 7.52
N GLN A 187 2.56 1.64 6.42
CA GLN A 187 1.97 1.27 5.13
C GLN A 187 2.96 0.47 4.29
N ASN A 188 2.45 -0.50 3.53
CA ASN A 188 3.24 -1.18 2.51
C ASN A 188 2.65 -0.87 1.14
N GLY A 189 3.46 -0.42 0.20
CA GLY A 189 3.01 -0.17 -1.17
C GLY A 189 2.62 -1.47 -1.85
N ILE A 190 3.61 -2.31 -2.12
CA ILE A 190 3.41 -3.66 -2.66
C ILE A 190 3.96 -4.66 -1.64
N GLN A 191 3.20 -5.70 -1.34
CA GLN A 191 3.65 -6.80 -0.47
C GLN A 191 3.49 -8.16 -1.16
N VAL A 192 4.53 -8.97 -1.09
CA VAL A 192 4.48 -10.41 -1.42
C VAL A 192 4.85 -11.17 -0.16
N GLY A 193 3.89 -11.96 0.35
CA GLY A 193 3.98 -12.52 1.68
C GLY A 193 3.84 -14.03 1.75
N PHE A 194 4.48 -14.62 2.74
CA PHE A 194 4.12 -15.93 3.31
C PHE A 194 4.08 -17.08 2.31
N GLY A 195 5.13 -17.20 1.49
CA GLY A 195 5.26 -18.26 0.48
C GLY A 195 4.58 -17.98 -0.86
N ALA A 196 4.04 -16.77 -1.07
CA ALA A 196 3.61 -16.33 -2.40
C ALA A 196 4.84 -16.10 -3.31
N THR A 197 4.60 -16.03 -4.62
CA THR A 197 5.62 -15.62 -5.61
C THR A 197 5.11 -14.46 -6.46
N ALA A 198 6.02 -13.63 -7.00
CA ALA A 198 5.63 -12.55 -7.89
C ALA A 198 6.77 -12.07 -8.80
N SER A 199 6.37 -11.49 -9.93
CA SER A 199 7.22 -10.58 -10.71
C SER A 199 6.71 -9.16 -10.55
N ILE A 200 7.56 -8.26 -10.05
CA ILE A 200 7.23 -6.86 -9.75
C ILE A 200 8.09 -5.97 -10.64
N THR A 201 7.52 -5.47 -11.74
CA THR A 201 8.29 -4.79 -12.79
C THR A 201 7.72 -3.44 -13.21
N GLY A 202 8.56 -2.40 -13.26
CA GLY A 202 8.16 -1.12 -13.87
C GLY A 202 7.08 -0.36 -13.10
N ASN A 203 6.91 -0.61 -11.81
CA ASN A 203 5.95 0.11 -10.97
C ASN A 203 6.56 1.41 -10.42
N THR A 204 5.71 2.40 -10.17
CA THR A 204 6.05 3.60 -9.40
C THR A 204 5.40 3.49 -8.03
N VAL A 205 6.19 3.45 -6.96
CA VAL A 205 5.71 3.25 -5.58
C VAL A 205 6.19 4.37 -4.66
N THR A 206 5.26 5.13 -4.08
CA THR A 206 5.60 6.37 -3.39
C THR A 206 4.92 6.55 -2.05
N GLY A 207 5.56 7.28 -1.15
CA GLY A 207 4.91 7.85 0.04
C GLY A 207 4.48 6.81 1.08
N ASN A 208 5.16 5.68 1.21
CA ASN A 208 4.93 4.73 2.30
C ASN A 208 5.93 5.03 3.41
N ALA A 209 5.56 5.88 4.35
CA ALA A 209 6.41 6.30 5.46
C ALA A 209 5.66 6.28 6.80
N TYR A 210 6.32 5.79 7.85
CA TYR A 210 5.79 5.72 9.20
C TYR A 210 6.56 6.65 10.12
N SER A 211 5.85 7.57 10.77
CA SER A 211 6.40 8.56 11.71
C SER A 211 5.91 8.36 13.14
N GLY A 212 5.24 7.23 13.42
CA GLY A 212 4.75 6.92 14.76
C GLY A 212 5.84 6.34 15.65
N THR A 213 5.44 5.78 16.80
CA THR A 213 6.35 5.32 17.87
C THR A 213 6.32 3.81 18.11
N ASN A 214 5.71 3.02 17.22
CA ASN A 214 5.42 1.60 17.45
C ASN A 214 6.45 0.61 16.88
N ASN A 215 7.72 1.01 16.73
CA ASN A 215 8.80 0.11 16.29
C ASN A 215 8.50 -0.54 14.92
N ALA A 216 8.11 0.25 13.94
CA ALA A 216 7.75 -0.20 12.60
C ALA A 216 8.39 0.70 11.52
N SER A 217 8.58 0.12 10.34
CA SER A 217 8.91 0.86 9.13
C SER A 217 7.93 0.52 8.02
N SER A 218 7.64 1.50 7.18
CA SER A 218 6.83 1.32 5.98
C SER A 218 7.72 0.88 4.81
N CYS A 219 7.22 0.01 3.96
CA CYS A 219 7.96 -0.41 2.77
C CYS A 219 7.31 0.10 1.48
N GLY A 220 8.11 0.50 0.51
CA GLY A 220 7.64 0.64 -0.86
C GLY A 220 7.27 -0.74 -1.40
N ILE A 221 8.22 -1.66 -1.43
CA ILE A 221 8.00 -3.05 -1.82
C ILE A 221 8.52 -3.96 -0.70
N LEU A 222 7.65 -4.79 -0.12
CA LEU A 222 7.98 -5.75 0.93
C LEU A 222 7.84 -7.18 0.44
N VAL A 223 8.89 -7.97 0.59
CA VAL A 223 8.90 -9.42 0.43
C VAL A 223 9.05 -10.02 1.82
N PHE A 224 7.97 -10.55 2.40
CA PHE A 224 7.92 -10.97 3.80
C PHE A 224 7.59 -12.45 3.92
N GLY A 225 8.52 -13.26 4.41
CA GLY A 225 8.30 -14.71 4.54
C GLY A 225 8.83 -15.29 5.83
N GLY A 226 8.51 -16.57 6.06
CA GLY A 226 8.91 -17.24 7.29
C GLY A 226 7.97 -16.97 8.47
N TRP A 227 8.51 -16.82 9.69
CA TRP A 227 7.73 -16.58 10.92
C TRP A 227 6.64 -17.63 11.20
N GLY A 228 6.97 -18.90 10.96
CA GLY A 228 6.01 -20.01 11.05
C GLY A 228 5.26 -20.31 9.75
N TYR A 229 5.46 -19.49 8.72
CA TYR A 229 5.03 -19.75 7.34
C TYR A 229 6.24 -20.07 6.44
N PRO A 230 6.03 -20.53 5.20
CA PRO A 230 7.12 -20.68 4.25
C PRO A 230 7.83 -19.36 3.94
N TYR A 231 9.12 -19.44 3.61
CA TYR A 231 9.85 -18.31 3.05
C TYR A 231 9.23 -17.89 1.72
N VAL A 232 9.39 -16.63 1.38
CA VAL A 232 9.11 -16.11 0.05
C VAL A 232 10.39 -16.21 -0.76
N THR A 233 10.34 -16.96 -1.85
CA THR A 233 11.50 -17.24 -2.70
C THR A 233 11.27 -16.82 -4.14
N ASP A 234 12.37 -16.55 -4.83
CA ASP A 234 12.43 -16.28 -6.28
C ASP A 234 11.55 -15.09 -6.73
N VAL A 235 11.26 -14.14 -5.83
CA VAL A 235 10.59 -12.89 -6.20
C VAL A 235 11.55 -11.98 -6.96
N SER A 236 11.05 -11.39 -8.04
CA SER A 236 11.82 -10.50 -8.91
C SER A 236 11.27 -9.07 -8.83
N VAL A 237 12.04 -8.14 -8.28
CA VAL A 237 11.75 -6.71 -8.17
C VAL A 237 12.67 -5.93 -9.11
N VAL A 238 12.16 -5.55 -10.28
CA VAL A 238 12.98 -5.10 -11.41
C VAL A 238 12.47 -3.82 -12.07
N HIS A 239 13.35 -2.86 -12.36
CA HIS A 239 13.02 -1.60 -13.06
C HIS A 239 11.88 -0.79 -12.40
N ASN A 240 11.71 -0.87 -11.08
CA ASN A 240 10.73 -0.05 -10.37
C ASN A 240 11.34 1.31 -9.99
N THR A 241 10.47 2.32 -9.86
CA THR A 241 10.82 3.64 -9.30
C THR A 241 10.15 3.79 -7.94
N LEU A 242 10.94 3.96 -6.89
CA LEU A 242 10.48 4.05 -5.52
C LEU A 242 10.90 5.39 -4.93
N THR A 243 9.96 6.15 -4.37
CA THR A 243 10.22 7.50 -3.86
C THR A 243 9.58 7.75 -2.51
N ASN A 244 10.36 8.25 -1.54
CA ASN A 244 9.91 8.63 -0.22
C ASN A 244 9.16 7.49 0.51
N ASN A 245 9.82 6.32 0.59
CA ASN A 245 9.38 5.22 1.43
C ASN A 245 10.44 5.00 2.51
N ASP A 246 10.05 4.62 3.75
CA ASP A 246 11.06 4.42 4.81
C ASP A 246 12.06 3.33 4.38
N VAL A 247 11.54 2.18 3.93
CA VAL A 247 12.32 1.15 3.26
C VAL A 247 11.89 1.11 1.80
N GLY A 248 12.83 1.29 0.87
CA GLY A 248 12.54 1.17 -0.56
C GLY A 248 12.07 -0.24 -0.90
N ILE A 249 12.99 -1.21 -0.81
CA ILE A 249 12.70 -2.64 -1.01
C ILE A 249 13.14 -3.40 0.24
N GLY A 250 12.23 -4.12 0.90
CA GLY A 250 12.55 -5.00 2.02
C GLY A 250 12.44 -6.46 1.63
N PHE A 251 13.53 -7.21 1.73
CA PHE A 251 13.54 -8.67 1.71
C PHE A 251 13.66 -9.16 3.14
N TYR A 252 12.54 -9.55 3.74
CA TYR A 252 12.48 -9.94 5.15
C TYR A 252 11.96 -11.37 5.28
N ASN A 253 12.88 -12.33 5.21
CA ASN A 253 12.63 -13.74 5.47
C ASN A 253 13.32 -14.15 6.76
N ALA A 254 12.58 -14.69 7.73
CA ALA A 254 13.15 -15.18 8.97
C ALA A 254 12.48 -16.48 9.41
N ASP A 255 13.20 -17.40 10.04
CA ASP A 255 12.56 -18.59 10.61
C ASP A 255 11.58 -18.23 11.73
N ALA A 256 10.91 -19.23 12.32
CA ALA A 256 9.92 -18.99 13.39
C ALA A 256 10.51 -18.34 14.66
N SER A 257 11.84 -18.35 14.81
CA SER A 257 12.56 -17.73 15.93
C SER A 257 13.20 -16.39 15.55
N GLY A 258 12.96 -15.90 14.33
CA GLY A 258 13.56 -14.67 13.82
C GLY A 258 15.02 -14.84 13.40
N ASN A 259 15.48 -16.06 13.10
CA ASN A 259 16.83 -16.27 12.56
C ASN A 259 16.84 -16.22 11.03
N ILE A 260 18.03 -16.00 10.49
CA ILE A 260 18.32 -16.00 9.06
C ILE A 260 17.92 -17.34 8.41
N PRO A 261 17.31 -17.33 7.20
CA PRO A 261 17.00 -18.54 6.47
C PRO A 261 18.25 -19.40 6.21
N THR A 262 18.18 -20.69 6.53
CA THR A 262 19.27 -21.64 6.23
C THR A 262 19.21 -22.16 4.79
N THR A 263 18.07 -22.02 4.13
CA THR A 263 17.86 -22.36 2.72
C THR A 263 17.83 -21.10 1.86
N PRO A 264 18.36 -21.15 0.62
CA PRO A 264 18.32 -20.01 -0.28
C PRO A 264 16.91 -19.49 -0.57
N THR A 265 16.74 -18.17 -0.55
CA THR A 265 15.52 -17.45 -0.92
C THR A 265 15.59 -16.87 -2.34
N HIS A 266 16.78 -16.50 -2.84
CA HIS A 266 17.01 -16.02 -4.21
C HIS A 266 16.13 -14.85 -4.69
N ASN A 267 15.67 -13.99 -3.77
CA ASN A 267 14.93 -12.78 -4.11
C ASN A 267 15.85 -11.76 -4.79
N LYS A 268 15.32 -10.95 -5.70
CA LYS A 268 16.12 -10.09 -6.57
C LYS A 268 15.60 -8.67 -6.62
N ALA A 269 16.46 -7.71 -6.30
CA ALA A 269 16.27 -6.28 -6.54
C ALA A 269 17.26 -5.85 -7.62
N VAL A 270 16.78 -5.62 -8.84
CA VAL A 270 17.65 -5.33 -10.00
C VAL A 270 17.19 -4.11 -10.78
N ASN A 271 18.11 -3.20 -11.10
CA ASN A 271 17.85 -2.02 -11.93
C ASN A 271 16.73 -1.10 -11.41
N ASN A 272 16.50 -1.04 -10.10
CA ASN A 272 15.51 -0.14 -9.53
C ASN A 272 16.11 1.26 -9.29
N VAL A 273 15.27 2.28 -9.33
CA VAL A 273 15.59 3.65 -8.90
C VAL A 273 14.89 3.89 -7.58
N ILE A 274 15.64 4.09 -6.50
CA ILE A 274 15.15 4.17 -5.13
C ILE A 274 15.62 5.49 -4.54
N THR A 275 14.68 6.32 -4.12
CA THR A 275 14.96 7.67 -3.64
C THR A 275 14.19 7.96 -2.37
N ASP A 276 14.81 8.64 -1.42
CA ASP A 276 14.09 9.18 -0.27
C ASP A 276 14.69 10.49 0.19
N SER A 277 13.92 11.56 0.05
CA SER A 277 14.31 12.89 0.49
C SER A 277 13.94 13.18 1.94
N LEU A 278 13.23 12.28 2.60
CA LEU A 278 12.62 12.49 3.90
C LEU A 278 13.36 11.69 4.99
N THR A 279 13.37 12.23 6.21
CA THR A 279 13.94 11.58 7.40
C THR A 279 12.82 11.42 8.43
N THR A 280 11.85 10.57 8.10
CA THR A 280 10.54 10.53 8.76
C THR A 280 10.38 9.41 9.77
N ASN A 281 11.15 8.32 9.66
CA ASN A 281 11.00 7.19 10.55
C ASN A 281 11.70 7.42 11.90
N VAL A 282 10.91 7.46 12.97
CA VAL A 282 11.35 7.76 14.35
C VAL A 282 11.06 6.64 15.34
N SER A 283 10.67 5.45 14.84
CA SER A 283 10.59 4.23 15.64
C SER A 283 10.77 2.98 14.79
N GLY A 284 11.95 2.73 14.23
CA GLY A 284 12.21 1.51 13.46
C GLY A 284 12.03 0.23 14.29
N ASN A 285 11.83 -0.92 13.62
CA ASN A 285 11.71 -2.23 14.28
C ASN A 285 13.05 -2.73 14.84
N GLY A 286 13.43 -2.24 16.02
CA GLY A 286 14.67 -2.61 16.70
C GLY A 286 15.75 -1.53 16.58
N TYR A 287 16.76 -1.59 17.45
CA TYR A 287 17.80 -0.57 17.54
C TYR A 287 18.49 -0.35 16.18
N PRO A 288 18.65 0.90 15.73
CA PRO A 288 18.31 2.12 16.46
C PRO A 288 16.85 2.59 16.21
N TYR A 289 16.26 3.41 17.11
CA TYR A 289 14.88 3.95 17.13
C TYR A 289 14.34 4.60 15.84
N GLY A 290 14.94 4.47 14.67
CA GLY A 290 14.40 4.92 13.40
C GLY A 290 15.08 4.07 12.33
N TYR A 291 14.33 3.58 11.35
CA TYR A 291 14.91 2.71 10.35
C TYR A 291 14.45 3.11 8.96
N GLN A 292 15.42 3.51 8.13
CA GLN A 292 15.23 3.75 6.71
C GLN A 292 16.35 3.12 5.90
N ALA A 293 16.01 2.42 4.82
CA ALA A 293 16.98 1.77 3.98
C ALA A 293 16.53 1.78 2.52
N GLY A 294 17.44 2.03 1.57
CA GLY A 294 17.11 1.88 0.17
C GLY A 294 16.70 0.44 -0.14
N ILE A 295 17.51 -0.51 0.31
CA ILE A 295 17.19 -1.93 0.32
C ILE A 295 17.54 -2.53 1.69
N GLU A 296 16.62 -3.26 2.28
CA GLU A 296 16.82 -4.10 3.46
C GLU A 296 16.85 -5.57 3.02
N ASP A 297 17.82 -6.35 3.52
CA ASP A 297 17.93 -7.78 3.24
C ASP A 297 18.14 -8.59 4.52
N MET A 298 17.23 -9.53 4.74
CA MET A 298 17.32 -10.66 5.65
C MET A 298 16.84 -11.88 4.87
N GLY A 299 17.79 -12.52 4.19
CA GLY A 299 17.52 -13.60 3.25
C GLY A 299 18.75 -14.48 3.06
N ASN A 300 18.71 -15.36 2.07
CA ASN A 300 19.82 -16.26 1.75
C ASN A 300 20.04 -16.34 0.24
N ARG A 301 21.23 -15.95 -0.22
CA ARG A 301 21.60 -15.83 -1.63
C ARG A 301 20.67 -14.91 -2.42
N ASP A 302 20.25 -13.81 -1.81
CA ASP A 302 19.47 -12.77 -2.48
C ASP A 302 20.39 -11.85 -3.31
N PHE A 303 19.81 -11.18 -4.30
CA PHE A 303 20.55 -10.44 -5.32
C PHE A 303 20.13 -8.96 -5.32
N MET A 304 21.08 -8.07 -5.07
CA MET A 304 20.90 -6.62 -5.11
C MET A 304 21.87 -6.04 -6.14
N VAL A 305 21.38 -5.83 -7.36
CA VAL A 305 22.22 -5.60 -8.53
C VAL A 305 21.82 -4.34 -9.29
N ASN A 306 22.78 -3.44 -9.51
CA ASN A 306 22.61 -2.28 -10.40
C ASN A 306 21.41 -1.37 -10.04
N ASN A 307 21.09 -1.26 -8.75
CA ASN A 307 20.10 -0.29 -8.27
C ASN A 307 20.75 1.09 -8.12
N THR A 308 19.98 2.14 -8.39
CA THR A 308 20.37 3.53 -8.09
C THR A 308 19.63 3.97 -6.83
N ILE A 309 20.35 4.26 -5.76
CA ILE A 309 19.82 4.52 -4.41
C ILE A 309 20.35 5.87 -3.92
N SER A 310 19.47 6.80 -3.57
CA SER A 310 19.91 8.13 -3.14
C SER A 310 18.91 8.87 -2.26
N GLY A 311 19.36 9.98 -1.67
CA GLY A 311 18.54 10.90 -0.88
C GLY A 311 18.83 10.84 0.61
N ALA A 312 18.40 11.89 1.33
CA ALA A 312 18.72 12.09 2.74
C ALA A 312 18.19 10.95 3.63
N GLY A 313 17.07 10.31 3.27
CA GLY A 313 16.49 9.20 4.02
C GLY A 313 17.32 7.91 4.01
N TYR A 314 18.27 7.78 3.07
CA TYR A 314 19.14 6.61 2.96
C TYR A 314 20.62 6.94 3.19
N ASP A 315 20.91 8.16 3.62
CA ASP A 315 22.27 8.63 3.87
C ASP A 315 22.57 8.55 5.37
N PRO A 316 23.53 7.72 5.80
CA PRO A 316 23.96 7.63 7.20
C PRO A 316 24.37 8.99 7.81
N ALA A 317 24.84 9.95 7.00
CA ALA A 317 25.21 11.28 7.48
C ALA A 317 23.99 12.11 7.93
N ASN A 318 22.79 11.75 7.47
CA ASN A 318 21.54 12.39 7.84
C ASN A 318 20.77 11.61 8.92
N ALA A 319 21.27 10.46 9.37
CA ALA A 319 20.64 9.65 10.41
C ALA A 319 20.61 10.42 11.75
N PRO A 320 19.42 10.69 12.32
CA PRO A 320 19.34 11.14 13.70
C PRO A 320 20.06 10.20 14.67
N SER A 321 20.48 10.73 15.82
CA SER A 321 21.18 9.92 16.82
C SER A 321 20.31 8.75 17.25
N GLY A 322 20.84 7.54 17.12
CA GLY A 322 20.08 6.35 17.43
C GLY A 322 19.00 6.04 16.41
N THR A 323 19.19 6.35 15.12
CA THR A 323 18.47 5.76 13.96
C THR A 323 19.47 5.06 13.02
N PHE A 324 18.99 4.16 12.17
CA PHE A 324 19.74 3.59 11.05
C PHE A 324 19.18 4.14 9.75
N PHE A 325 19.99 4.87 8.99
CA PHE A 325 19.76 5.18 7.57
C PHE A 325 20.88 4.58 6.73
N GLY A 326 20.54 3.93 5.62
CA GLY A 326 21.53 3.32 4.74
C GLY A 326 21.03 3.05 3.33
N THR A 327 21.96 2.91 2.38
CA THR A 327 21.61 2.59 0.99
C THR A 327 21.16 1.14 0.85
N ILE A 328 21.96 0.21 1.38
CA ILE A 328 21.63 -1.22 1.45
C ILE A 328 22.05 -1.74 2.82
N ASP A 329 21.12 -2.37 3.54
CA ASP A 329 21.37 -3.02 4.82
C ASP A 329 21.28 -4.54 4.68
N THR A 330 22.42 -5.18 4.83
CA THR A 330 22.54 -6.65 4.92
C THR A 330 22.99 -7.11 6.31
N SER A 331 23.13 -6.17 7.25
CA SER A 331 23.69 -6.41 8.58
C SER A 331 22.67 -7.03 9.55
N ILE A 332 21.38 -6.95 9.22
CA ILE A 332 20.27 -7.50 9.99
C ILE A 332 20.10 -9.01 9.88
N GLY A 333 20.83 -9.66 8.97
CA GLY A 333 20.81 -11.11 8.85
C GLY A 333 20.78 -11.66 7.43
N SER A 334 21.62 -11.16 6.52
CA SER A 334 21.76 -11.76 5.19
C SER A 334 22.77 -12.91 5.17
N ALA A 335 22.38 -14.06 4.61
CA ALA A 335 23.28 -15.17 4.31
C ALA A 335 23.75 -15.13 2.85
N ASN A 336 25.02 -14.80 2.62
CA ASN A 336 25.66 -14.79 1.28
C ASN A 336 24.93 -13.94 0.21
N PRO A 337 24.57 -12.67 0.50
CA PRO A 337 23.93 -11.81 -0.50
C PRO A 337 24.91 -11.48 -1.63
N LEU A 338 24.41 -11.36 -2.87
CA LEU A 338 25.15 -10.73 -3.96
C LEU A 338 24.78 -9.25 -4.03
N VAL A 339 25.70 -8.38 -3.62
CA VAL A 339 25.55 -6.91 -3.72
C VAL A 339 26.58 -6.40 -4.71
N VAL A 340 26.15 -5.95 -5.89
CA VAL A 340 27.07 -5.52 -6.96
C VAL A 340 26.49 -4.40 -7.83
N ALA A 341 27.36 -3.48 -8.24
CA ALA A 341 27.05 -2.40 -9.18
C ALA A 341 25.95 -1.41 -8.74
N ASN A 342 25.54 -1.41 -7.46
CA ASN A 342 24.63 -0.40 -6.91
C ASN A 342 25.35 0.95 -6.79
N LYS A 343 24.62 2.05 -6.99
CA LYS A 343 25.13 3.42 -6.95
C LYS A 343 24.27 4.30 -6.06
#